data_AF-A0A127QCX9-F1
#
_entry.id   AF-A0A127QCX9-F1
#
_cell.length_a   1.000
_cell.length_b   1.000
_cell.length_c   1.000
_cell.angle_alpha   90.00
_cell.angle_beta   90.00
_cell.angle_gamma   90.00
#
_symmetry.space_group_name_H-M   'P 1'
#
loop_
_entity.id
_entity.type
_entity.pdbx_description
1 polymer ?
#
loop_
_entity_poly.entity_id
_entity_poly.type
_entity_poly.pdbx_seq_one_letter_code
_entity_poly.pdbx_strand_id
1 'polypeptide(L)'
;MIRAVIFSIAASAVLPAWAGCPAAEGLIAQYGISFSGFKQTLPRVSAPAESPAQASELVTIALPNKNGNVSDGYVHSALINKNLKRAWILRTGGFAGVYEWYGPVALPSSDFAGCIGEPGRLPQPSTATR
;
A
#
# COMPACT_ATOMS: atom_id res chain seq x y z
N MET A 1 0.37 -22.71 -54.35
CA MET A 1 0.44 -23.04 -52.92
C MET A 1 1.08 -21.87 -52.20
N ILE A 2 0.33 -21.09 -51.41
CA ILE A 2 0.83 -19.85 -50.77
C ILE A 2 1.22 -20.18 -49.33
N ARG A 3 2.50 -20.06 -49.00
CA ARG A 3 3.03 -20.21 -47.63
C ARG A 3 2.85 -18.88 -46.89
N ALA A 4 1.89 -18.81 -45.98
CA ALA A 4 1.75 -17.69 -45.06
C ALA A 4 2.74 -17.88 -43.89
N VAL A 5 3.69 -16.96 -43.76
CA VAL A 5 4.63 -16.90 -42.62
C VAL A 5 3.94 -16.11 -41.51
N ILE A 6 3.59 -16.77 -40.43
CA ILE A 6 2.97 -16.14 -39.25
C ILE A 6 4.11 -15.58 -38.38
N PHE A 7 4.29 -14.27 -38.40
CA PHE A 7 5.15 -13.57 -37.44
C PHE A 7 4.42 -13.50 -36.08
N SER A 8 4.94 -14.22 -35.09
CA SER A 8 4.43 -14.15 -33.72
C SER A 8 5.01 -12.91 -33.03
N ILE A 9 4.18 -11.90 -32.81
CA ILE A 9 4.55 -10.72 -32.03
C ILE A 9 4.43 -11.09 -30.55
N ALA A 10 5.56 -11.23 -29.86
CA ALA A 10 5.58 -11.45 -28.41
C ALA A 10 5.12 -10.15 -27.71
N ALA A 11 3.90 -10.16 -27.18
CA ALA A 11 3.37 -9.05 -26.39
C ALA A 11 3.99 -9.10 -24.98
N SER A 12 4.99 -8.26 -24.74
CA SER A 12 5.52 -8.01 -23.39
C SER A 12 4.45 -7.29 -22.57
N ALA A 13 3.71 -8.02 -21.74
CA ALA A 13 2.77 -7.43 -20.80
C ALA A 13 3.55 -6.59 -19.77
N VAL A 14 3.48 -5.27 -19.89
CA VAL A 14 3.98 -4.34 -18.87
C VAL A 14 3.00 -4.43 -17.70
N LEU A 15 3.27 -5.33 -16.76
CA LEU A 15 2.51 -5.41 -15.52
C LEU A 15 2.70 -4.10 -14.73
N PRO A 16 1.65 -3.53 -14.13
CA PRO A 16 1.78 -2.37 -13.25
C PRO A 16 2.85 -2.65 -12.20
N ALA A 17 3.68 -1.67 -11.83
CA ALA A 17 4.75 -1.83 -10.84
C ALA A 17 4.28 -2.23 -9.43
N TRP A 18 2.97 -2.38 -9.24
CA TRP A 18 2.33 -2.86 -8.02
C TRP A 18 1.62 -4.21 -8.17
N ALA A 19 1.49 -4.71 -9.40
CA ALA A 19 1.01 -6.05 -9.65
C ALA A 19 2.08 -7.01 -9.18
N GLY A 20 1.72 -7.88 -8.23
CA GLY A 20 2.66 -8.82 -7.64
C GLY A 20 3.25 -8.38 -6.30
N CYS A 21 2.58 -7.50 -5.54
CA CYS A 21 2.80 -7.34 -4.10
C CYS A 21 1.63 -7.95 -3.31
N PRO A 22 1.67 -9.26 -2.95
CA PRO A 22 0.53 -9.94 -2.35
C PRO A 22 0.06 -9.34 -1.02
N ALA A 23 1.00 -8.82 -0.21
CA ALA A 23 0.67 -8.10 1.03
C ALA A 23 -0.19 -6.85 0.77
N ALA A 24 0.20 -6.00 -0.18
CA ALA A 24 -0.59 -4.80 -0.52
C ALA A 24 -1.92 -5.19 -1.16
N GLU A 25 -1.92 -6.15 -2.07
CA GLU A 25 -3.14 -6.61 -2.73
C GLU A 25 -4.16 -7.18 -1.73
N GLY A 26 -3.68 -7.97 -0.77
CA GLY A 26 -4.50 -8.50 0.30
C GLY A 26 -5.11 -7.41 1.18
N LEU A 27 -4.29 -6.44 1.62
CA LEU A 27 -4.77 -5.30 2.43
C LEU A 27 -5.81 -4.47 1.67
N ILE A 28 -5.54 -4.14 0.41
CA ILE A 28 -6.44 -3.36 -0.44
C ILE A 28 -7.78 -4.09 -0.64
N ALA A 29 -7.73 -5.39 -0.94
CA ALA A 29 -8.92 -6.18 -1.17
C ALA A 29 -9.74 -6.38 0.11
N GLN A 30 -9.09 -6.74 1.22
CA GLN A 30 -9.77 -7.04 2.48
C GLN A 30 -10.45 -5.81 3.08
N TYR A 31 -9.77 -4.66 3.10
CA TYR A 31 -10.28 -3.45 3.74
C TYR A 31 -10.95 -2.47 2.75
N GLY A 32 -10.95 -2.82 1.45
CA GLY A 32 -11.53 -2.02 0.38
C GLY A 32 -10.91 -0.63 0.29
N ILE A 33 -9.59 -0.57 0.29
CA ILE A 33 -8.80 0.67 0.25
C ILE A 33 -8.88 1.28 -1.15
N SER A 34 -9.22 2.57 -1.25
CA SER A 34 -9.33 3.31 -2.50
C SER A 34 -9.04 4.80 -2.29
N PHE A 35 -9.05 5.60 -3.35
CA PHE A 35 -8.84 7.05 -3.27
C PHE A 35 -9.85 7.76 -2.36
N SER A 36 -11.03 7.17 -2.11
CA SER A 36 -12.06 7.75 -1.23
C SER A 36 -11.96 7.27 0.22
N GLY A 37 -11.02 6.37 0.54
CA GLY A 37 -10.78 5.86 1.88
C GLY A 37 -10.97 4.34 1.97
N PHE A 38 -11.78 3.89 2.92
CA PHE A 38 -11.98 2.47 3.22
C PHE A 38 -13.43 2.07 3.05
N LYS A 39 -13.70 0.90 2.45
CA LYS A 39 -15.05 0.32 2.49
C LYS A 39 -15.35 -0.29 3.86
N GLN A 40 -14.36 -0.90 4.49
CA GLN A 40 -14.48 -1.41 5.85
C GLN A 40 -14.18 -0.32 6.86
N THR A 41 -14.97 -0.23 7.93
CA THR A 41 -14.66 0.70 9.02
C THR A 41 -13.40 0.22 9.74
N LEU A 42 -12.41 1.10 9.82
CA LEU A 42 -11.17 0.86 10.54
C LEU A 42 -11.06 1.82 11.73
N PRO A 43 -10.58 1.35 12.91
CA PRO A 43 -10.41 2.23 14.05
C PRO A 43 -9.30 3.24 13.77
N ARG A 44 -9.61 4.52 13.93
CA ARG A 44 -8.60 5.58 13.91
C ARG A 44 -7.80 5.55 15.20
N VAL A 45 -6.48 5.60 15.09
CA VAL A 45 -5.55 5.53 16.22
C VAL A 45 -4.46 6.59 16.11
N SER A 46 -3.69 6.74 17.18
CA SER A 46 -2.42 7.48 17.15
C SER A 46 -1.37 6.75 16.29
N ALA A 47 -0.28 7.44 15.97
CA ALA A 47 0.84 6.83 15.27
C ALA A 47 1.33 5.56 16.00
N PRO A 48 1.69 4.49 15.28
CA PRO A 48 2.16 3.24 15.90
C PRO A 48 3.40 3.49 16.75
N ALA A 49 3.38 3.06 18.01
CA ALA A 49 4.50 3.15 18.94
C ALA A 49 5.39 1.90 18.88
N GLU A 50 5.73 1.45 17.67
CA GLU A 50 6.59 0.29 17.47
C GLU A 50 8.02 0.62 17.95
N SER A 51 8.60 -0.27 18.76
CA SER A 51 9.90 -0.03 19.40
C SER A 51 11.03 0.01 18.36
N PRO A 52 12.05 0.88 18.53
CA PRO A 52 13.26 0.88 17.69
C PRO A 52 13.95 -0.50 17.63
N ALA A 53 13.82 -1.32 18.67
CA ALA A 53 14.34 -2.68 18.71
C ALA A 53 13.64 -3.63 17.70
N GLN A 54 12.46 -3.26 17.22
CA GLN A 54 11.68 -4.00 16.23
C GLN A 54 11.83 -3.40 14.82
N ALA A 55 12.66 -2.37 14.63
CA ALA A 55 12.75 -1.64 13.37
C ALA A 55 13.18 -2.52 12.17
N SER A 56 13.95 -3.59 12.38
CA SER A 56 14.30 -4.57 11.34
C SER A 56 13.11 -5.43 10.88
N GLU A 57 12.07 -5.52 11.71
CA GLU A 57 10.84 -6.26 11.45
C GLU A 57 9.73 -5.38 10.89
N LEU A 58 9.95 -4.07 10.83
CA LEU A 58 9.02 -3.11 10.25
C LEU A 58 9.30 -2.90 8.77
N VAL A 59 8.25 -2.94 7.96
CA VAL A 59 8.30 -2.54 6.56
C VAL A 59 7.17 -1.57 6.26
N THR A 60 7.48 -0.51 5.52
CA THR A 60 6.46 0.39 4.99
C THR A 60 6.25 0.08 3.53
N ILE A 61 5.03 -0.27 3.12
CA ILE A 61 4.69 -0.55 1.71
C ILE A 61 3.64 0.44 1.21
N ALA A 62 3.70 0.78 -0.08
CA ALA A 62 2.67 1.59 -0.73
C ALA A 62 1.39 0.77 -0.95
N LEU A 63 0.23 1.41 -0.77
CA LEU A 63 -1.09 0.83 -1.06
C LEU A 63 -1.76 1.62 -2.21
N PRO A 64 -1.48 1.25 -3.47
CA PRO A 64 -1.95 2.01 -4.62
C PRO A 64 -3.47 1.93 -4.81
N ASN A 65 -4.04 3.04 -5.29
CA ASN A 65 -5.44 3.09 -5.69
C ASN A 65 -5.65 2.36 -7.01
N LYS A 66 -6.19 1.13 -6.95
CA LYS A 66 -6.37 0.24 -8.13
C LYS A 66 -7.35 0.78 -9.17
N ASN A 67 -8.31 1.62 -8.77
CA ASN A 67 -9.37 2.15 -9.65
C ASN A 67 -9.02 3.53 -10.25
N GLY A 68 -7.74 3.88 -10.31
CA GLY A 68 -7.26 5.15 -10.84
C GLY A 68 -6.76 6.11 -9.76
N ASN A 69 -6.03 7.13 -10.21
CA ASN A 69 -5.53 8.19 -9.37
C ASN A 69 -6.47 9.40 -9.46
N VAL A 70 -6.81 9.98 -8.31
CA VAL A 70 -7.65 11.17 -8.19
C VAL A 70 -6.77 12.22 -7.53
N SER A 71 -6.60 13.39 -8.16
CA SER A 71 -5.58 14.38 -7.74
C SER A 71 -5.78 14.89 -6.32
N ASP A 72 -7.03 15.00 -5.88
CA ASP A 72 -7.44 15.39 -4.53
C ASP A 72 -7.92 14.18 -3.70
N GLY A 73 -7.59 12.96 -4.15
CA GLY A 73 -7.89 11.73 -3.44
C GLY A 73 -6.92 11.45 -2.30
N TYR A 74 -7.26 10.45 -1.50
CA TYR A 74 -6.38 9.94 -0.47
C TYR A 74 -5.31 9.02 -1.05
N VAL A 75 -4.13 9.09 -0.46
CA VAL A 75 -3.00 8.18 -0.69
C VAL A 75 -2.81 7.33 0.56
N HIS A 76 -2.54 6.04 0.35
CA HIS A 76 -2.43 5.06 1.43
C HIS A 76 -1.07 4.37 1.43
N SER A 77 -0.55 4.12 2.62
CA SER A 77 0.58 3.23 2.87
C SER A 77 0.32 2.37 4.10
N ALA A 78 1.03 1.26 4.23
CA ALA A 78 0.95 0.40 5.41
C ALA A 78 2.32 0.30 6.08
N LEU A 79 2.36 0.57 7.38
CA LEU A 79 3.43 0.11 8.25
C LEU A 79 3.08 -1.29 8.74
N ILE A 80 3.98 -2.24 8.54
CA ILE A 80 3.72 -3.65 8.82
C ILE A 80 4.81 -4.18 9.75
N ASN A 81 4.39 -4.74 10.88
CA ASN A 81 5.25 -5.57 11.72
C ASN A 81 5.12 -7.02 11.26
N LYS A 82 6.18 -7.53 10.61
CA LYS A 82 6.22 -8.87 10.02
C LYS A 82 6.08 -9.97 11.08
N ASN A 83 6.68 -9.78 12.26
CA ASN A 83 6.68 -10.74 13.34
C ASN A 83 5.29 -10.86 13.98
N LEU A 84 4.69 -9.72 14.32
CA LEU A 84 3.36 -9.68 14.94
C LEU A 84 2.21 -9.89 13.95
N LYS A 85 2.49 -9.92 12.65
CA LYS A 85 1.51 -10.02 11.56
C LYS A 85 0.42 -8.95 11.65
N ARG A 86 0.82 -7.73 12.01
CA ARG A 86 -0.06 -6.56 12.16
C ARG A 86 0.33 -5.47 11.19
N ALA A 87 -0.67 -4.75 10.70
CA ALA A 87 -0.49 -3.60 9.84
C ALA A 87 -1.20 -2.38 10.43
N TRP A 88 -0.62 -1.21 10.20
CA TRP A 88 -1.27 0.08 10.42
C TRP A 88 -1.29 0.81 9.10
N ILE A 89 -2.45 1.35 8.75
CA ILE A 89 -2.65 2.04 7.49
C ILE A 89 -2.55 3.54 7.75
N LEU A 90 -1.62 4.19 7.06
CA LEU A 90 -1.53 5.63 7.01
C LEU A 90 -2.34 6.14 5.83
N ARG A 91 -3.25 7.08 6.09
CA ARG A 91 -4.00 7.85 5.09
C ARG A 91 -3.45 9.27 5.03
N THR A 92 -3.10 9.72 3.84
CA THR A 92 -2.65 11.09 3.58
C THR A 92 -3.38 11.72 2.39
N GLY A 93 -3.24 13.03 2.21
CA GLY A 93 -3.84 13.75 1.08
C GLY A 93 -5.32 14.07 1.30
N GLY A 94 -6.14 14.00 0.26
CA GLY A 94 -7.50 14.52 0.30
C GLY A 94 -7.55 16.04 0.15
N PHE A 95 -8.73 16.58 -0.20
CA PHE A 95 -8.95 18.02 -0.36
C PHE A 95 -8.47 18.87 0.82
N ALA A 96 -8.74 18.42 2.06
CA ALA A 96 -8.33 19.13 3.27
C ALA A 96 -6.89 18.83 3.73
N GLY A 97 -6.22 17.84 3.12
CA GLY A 97 -4.92 17.36 3.58
C GLY A 97 -5.00 16.68 4.96
N VAL A 98 -5.13 15.36 4.99
CA VAL A 98 -5.11 14.58 6.23
C VAL A 98 -3.77 13.88 6.44
N TYR A 99 -3.49 13.53 7.69
CA TYR A 99 -2.44 12.61 8.08
C TYR A 99 -2.99 11.78 9.25
N GLU A 100 -3.43 10.55 8.95
CA GLU A 100 -4.24 9.77 9.88
C GLU A 100 -3.86 8.29 9.87
N TRP A 101 -3.73 7.72 11.07
CA TRP A 101 -3.41 6.32 11.27
C TRP A 101 -4.65 5.49 11.60
N TYR A 102 -4.69 4.28 11.05
CA TYR A 102 -5.77 3.33 11.23
C TYR A 102 -5.20 1.94 11.60
N GLY A 103 -5.86 1.24 12.50
CA GLY A 103 -5.48 -0.13 12.91
C GLY A 103 -5.22 -0.29 14.42
N PRO A 104 -4.46 -1.30 14.85
CA PRO A 104 -3.84 -2.35 14.02
C PRO A 104 -4.90 -3.20 13.31
N VAL A 105 -4.58 -3.63 12.10
CA VAL A 105 -5.40 -4.56 11.32
C VAL A 105 -4.63 -5.86 11.08
N ALA A 106 -5.35 -6.95 10.82
CA ALA A 106 -4.75 -8.22 10.46
C ALA A 106 -4.07 -8.11 9.10
N LEU A 107 -2.90 -8.75 8.95
CA LEU A 107 -2.19 -8.86 7.69
C LEU A 107 -2.65 -10.11 6.91
N PRO A 108 -3.41 -9.98 5.80
CA PRO A 108 -3.92 -11.12 5.05
C PRO A 108 -2.86 -11.94 4.31
N SER A 109 -1.71 -11.35 3.99
CA SER A 109 -0.60 -12.07 3.36
C SER A 109 0.73 -11.61 3.94
N SER A 110 1.60 -12.56 4.29
CA SER A 110 2.98 -12.32 4.70
C SER A 110 3.98 -12.38 3.54
N ASP A 111 3.49 -12.43 2.30
CA ASP A 111 4.34 -12.40 1.11
C ASP A 111 4.53 -10.96 0.62
N PHE A 112 5.78 -10.51 0.71
CA PHE A 112 6.22 -9.17 0.34
C PHE A 112 7.03 -9.15 -0.96
N ALA A 113 7.05 -10.25 -1.73
CA ALA A 113 7.63 -10.26 -3.06
C ALA A 113 7.02 -9.12 -3.89
N GLY A 114 7.82 -8.43 -4.71
CA GLY A 114 7.36 -7.37 -5.60
C GLY A 114 6.83 -6.10 -4.93
N CYS A 115 6.86 -5.99 -3.60
CA CYS A 115 6.41 -4.79 -2.90
C CYS A 115 7.45 -3.66 -3.01
N ILE A 116 6.99 -2.49 -3.50
CA ILE A 116 7.75 -1.25 -3.36
C ILE A 116 7.59 -0.77 -1.92
N GLY A 117 8.65 -0.88 -1.14
CA GLY A 117 8.65 -0.49 0.27
C GLY A 117 10.01 -0.04 0.77
N GLU A 118 9.99 0.75 1.84
CA GLU A 118 11.19 1.19 2.55
C GLU A 118 11.30 0.46 3.91
N PRO A 119 12.54 0.26 4.43
CA PRO A 119 12.74 -0.19 5.81
C PRO A 119 11.96 0.72 6.76
N GLY A 120 11.21 0.12 7.69
CA GLY A 120 10.06 0.69 8.41
C GLY A 120 10.28 1.99 9.18
N ARG A 121 10.55 3.08 8.46
CA ARG A 121 10.47 4.43 8.96
C ARG A 121 9.01 4.83 8.94
N LEU A 122 8.52 5.33 10.08
CA LEU A 122 7.26 6.05 10.13
C LEU A 122 7.37 7.25 9.17
N PRO A 123 6.51 7.36 8.15
CA PRO A 123 6.48 8.54 7.30
C PRO A 123 6.24 9.74 8.21
N GLN A 124 7.12 10.75 8.21
CA GLN A 124 6.88 11.92 9.07
C GLN A 124 5.72 12.73 8.48
N PRO A 125 4.83 13.31 9.32
CA PRO A 125 3.90 14.30 8.83
C PRO A 125 4.71 15.41 8.17
N SER A 126 4.33 15.84 6.96
CA SER A 126 4.95 17.02 6.38
C SER A 126 4.66 18.19 7.34
N THR A 127 5.71 18.73 7.96
CA THR A 127 5.62 20.04 8.60
C THR A 127 5.41 21.04 7.48
N ALA A 128 4.15 21.26 7.09
CA ALA A 128 3.78 22.47 6.40
C ALA A 128 4.07 23.62 7.37
N THR A 129 5.22 24.26 7.19
CA THR A 129 5.53 25.56 7.79
C THR A 129 4.35 26.48 7.46
N ARG A 130 3.66 26.90 8.51
CA ARG A 130 2.56 27.86 8.44
C ARG A 130 3.09 29.23 8.00
#